data_AF-A0A915MPN1-F1
#
_entry.id   AF-A0A915MPN1-F1
#
_cell.length_a   1.000
_cell.length_b   1.000
_cell.length_c   1.000
_cell.angle_alpha   90.00
_cell.angle_beta   90.00
_cell.angle_gamma   90.00
#
_symmetry.space_group_name_H-M   'P 1'
#
loop_
_entity.id
_entity.type
_entity.pdbx_description
1 polymer ?
#
loop_
_entity_poly.entity_id
_entity_poly.type
_entity_poly.pdbx_seq_one_letter_code
_entity_poly.pdbx_strand_id
1 'polypeptide(L)'
;MLNQRNVPGIHDDMGWIKTVDDYYTGARPRLVPVGVQYILNTVIDELLKDASRRFCYAEAGFLHRWLLDHNNEQKEKLLHLIVKSGQMEIIGGGWTQPDEVEE
;
A
#
# COMPACT_ATOMS: atom_id res chain seq x y z
N MET A 1 -30.92 -10.21 -7.49
CA MET A 1 -29.63 -9.82 -8.10
C MET A 1 -28.55 -9.99 -7.05
N LEU A 2 -27.39 -10.53 -7.42
CA LEU A 2 -26.22 -10.64 -6.56
C LEU A 2 -25.20 -9.59 -6.99
N ASN A 3 -24.71 -8.76 -6.08
CA ASN A 3 -23.68 -7.77 -6.37
C ASN A 3 -22.31 -8.31 -5.92
N GLN A 4 -21.41 -8.52 -6.88
CA GLN A 4 -20.03 -8.89 -6.61
C GLN A 4 -19.16 -7.63 -6.63
N ARG A 5 -18.46 -7.34 -5.52
CA ARG A 5 -17.48 -6.25 -5.43
C ARG A 5 -16.09 -6.88 -5.35
N ASN A 6 -15.33 -6.78 -6.43
CA ASN A 6 -13.91 -7.15 -6.42
C ASN A 6 -13.12 -5.99 -5.84
N VAL A 7 -12.37 -6.25 -4.77
CA VAL A 7 -11.55 -5.25 -4.09
C VAL A 7 -10.09 -5.72 -4.14
N PRO A 8 -9.29 -5.20 -5.09
CA PRO A 8 -7.87 -5.47 -5.13
C PRO A 8 -7.18 -4.91 -3.89
N GLY A 9 -6.22 -5.66 -3.35
CA GLY A 9 -5.35 -5.24 -2.27
C GLY A 9 -4.03 -5.98 -2.33
N ILE A 10 -3.11 -5.59 -1.45
CA ILE A 10 -1.83 -6.26 -1.27
C ILE A 10 -1.58 -6.52 0.21
N HIS A 11 -0.81 -7.58 0.48
CA HIS A 11 -0.32 -7.92 1.80
C HIS A 11 1.17 -7.59 1.84
N ASP A 12 1.52 -6.54 2.60
CA ASP A 12 2.88 -6.02 2.68
C ASP A 12 3.42 -6.20 4.11
N ASP A 13 3.91 -7.40 4.43
CA ASP A 13 4.46 -7.70 5.75
C ASP A 13 5.53 -6.67 6.17
N MET A 14 5.27 -5.98 7.29
CA MET A 14 6.22 -5.05 7.91
C MET A 14 7.30 -5.81 8.70
N GLY A 15 8.06 -6.64 7.99
CA GLY A 15 9.07 -7.53 8.54
C GLY A 15 8.58 -8.97 8.62
N TRP A 16 9.31 -9.87 7.97
CA TRP A 16 9.10 -11.32 8.00
C TRP A 16 10.40 -12.02 7.57
N ILE A 17 10.52 -12.39 6.29
CA ILE A 17 11.76 -12.94 5.70
C ILE A 17 12.84 -11.85 5.54
N LYS A 18 12.43 -10.61 5.24
CA LYS A 18 13.32 -9.45 5.13
C LYS A 18 13.00 -8.41 6.21
N THR A 19 13.91 -7.46 6.43
CA THR A 19 13.63 -6.31 7.31
C THR A 19 12.63 -5.37 6.64
N VAL A 20 12.01 -4.48 7.43
CA VAL A 20 11.10 -3.44 6.92
C VAL A 20 11.77 -2.62 5.81
N ASP A 21 13.01 -2.18 6.00
CA ASP A 21 13.74 -1.40 5.00
C ASP A 21 14.07 -2.21 3.73
N ASP A 22 14.37 -3.51 3.85
CA ASP A 22 14.60 -4.33 2.66
C ASP A 22 13.32 -4.54 1.85
N TYR A 23 12.19 -4.72 2.54
CA TYR A 23 10.88 -4.81 1.91
C TYR A 23 10.50 -3.49 1.26
N TYR A 24 10.75 -2.37 1.91
CA TYR A 24 10.47 -1.06 1.35
C TYR A 24 11.32 -0.77 0.11
N THR A 25 12.65 -0.93 0.22
CA THR A 25 13.60 -0.57 -0.85
C THR A 25 13.69 -1.59 -1.98
N GLY A 26 13.28 -2.84 -1.73
CA GLY A 26 13.52 -3.94 -2.66
C GLY A 26 14.89 -4.61 -2.50
N ALA A 27 15.61 -4.31 -1.41
CA ALA A 27 16.89 -4.95 -1.13
C ALA A 27 16.75 -6.47 -0.93
N ARG A 28 17.86 -7.18 -1.13
CA ARG A 28 17.98 -8.65 -1.04
C ARG A 28 16.92 -9.39 -1.88
N PRO A 29 16.83 -9.13 -3.20
CA PRO A 29 15.81 -9.75 -4.06
C PRO A 29 15.93 -11.27 -4.16
N ARG A 30 17.10 -11.84 -3.82
CA ARG A 30 17.29 -13.30 -3.73
C ARG A 30 16.49 -13.95 -2.60
N LEU A 31 16.14 -13.21 -1.55
CA LEU A 31 15.26 -13.71 -0.48
C LEU A 31 13.80 -13.61 -0.91
N VAL A 32 13.37 -12.38 -1.24
CA VAL A 32 12.04 -12.07 -1.75
C VAL A 32 12.16 -10.94 -2.78
N PRO A 33 11.77 -11.15 -4.05
CA PRO A 33 11.94 -10.18 -5.15
C PRO A 33 10.83 -9.12 -5.17
N VAL A 34 10.64 -8.43 -4.04
CA VAL A 34 9.58 -7.42 -3.85
C VAL A 34 10.16 -6.14 -3.25
N GLY A 35 9.62 -4.98 -3.68
CA GLY A 35 9.92 -3.67 -3.14
C GLY A 35 8.66 -2.80 -3.04
N VAL A 36 8.22 -2.49 -1.81
CA VAL A 36 6.94 -1.82 -1.54
C VAL A 36 6.87 -0.43 -2.17
N GLN A 37 7.98 0.31 -2.20
CA GLN A 37 8.01 1.64 -2.84
C GLN A 37 7.61 1.58 -4.32
N TYR A 38 8.00 0.52 -5.03
CA TYR A 38 7.69 0.36 -6.46
C TYR A 38 6.23 -0.06 -6.68
N ILE A 39 5.68 -0.85 -5.75
CA ILE A 39 4.27 -1.24 -5.75
C ILE A 39 3.41 0.00 -5.56
N LEU A 40 3.69 0.82 -4.54
CA LEU A 40 2.93 2.05 -4.26
C LEU A 40 2.97 3.01 -5.45
N ASN A 41 4.14 3.21 -6.07
CA ASN A 41 4.27 4.02 -7.29
C ASN A 41 3.36 3.50 -8.41
N THR A 42 3.41 2.19 -8.67
CA THR A 42 2.60 1.56 -9.72
C THR A 42 1.11 1.67 -9.43
N VAL A 43 0.68 1.40 -8.19
CA VAL A 43 -0.73 1.49 -7.79
C VAL A 43 -1.25 2.92 -7.96
N ILE A 44 -0.50 3.92 -7.49
CA ILE A 44 -0.90 5.32 -7.61
C ILE A 44 -1.07 5.69 -9.09
N ASP A 45 -0.10 5.37 -9.93
CA ASP A 45 -0.16 5.66 -11.36
C ASP A 45 -1.32 4.94 -12.06
N GLU A 46 -1.56 3.67 -11.72
CA GLU A 46 -2.66 2.90 -12.30
C GLU A 46 -4.03 3.39 -11.84
N LEU A 47 -4.18 3.86 -10.59
CA LEU A 47 -5.44 4.44 -10.13
C LEU A 47 -5.73 5.78 -10.81
N LEU A 48 -4.72 6.62 -11.05
CA LEU A 48 -4.88 7.91 -11.73
C LEU A 48 -5.29 7.76 -13.20
N LYS A 49 -4.98 6.63 -13.84
CA LYS A 49 -5.36 6.35 -15.25
C LYS A 49 -6.84 6.04 -15.44
N ASP A 50 -7.54 5.55 -14.42
CA ASP A 50 -8.92 5.10 -14.54
C ASP A 50 -9.69 5.26 -13.22
N ALA A 51 -10.63 6.21 -13.22
CA ALA A 51 -11.45 6.57 -12.07
C ALA A 51 -12.38 5.44 -11.56
N SER A 52 -12.55 4.35 -12.32
CA SER A 52 -13.32 3.17 -11.90
C SER A 52 -12.50 2.21 -11.04
N ARG A 53 -11.17 2.29 -11.08
CA ARG A 53 -10.29 1.42 -10.31
C ARG A 53 -10.35 1.73 -8.82
N ARG A 54 -10.25 0.67 -8.02
CA ARG A 54 -10.24 0.71 -6.57
C ARG A 54 -9.09 -0.13 -6.04
N PHE A 55 -8.54 0.26 -4.91
CA PHE A 55 -7.47 -0.48 -4.24
C PHE A 55 -7.58 -0.30 -2.72
N CYS A 56 -7.35 -1.38 -1.97
CA CYS A 56 -7.26 -1.33 -0.51
C CYS A 56 -5.82 -1.53 -0.06
N TYR A 57 -5.41 -0.77 0.95
CA TYR A 57 -4.06 -0.86 1.54
C TYR A 57 -4.15 -0.93 3.07
N ALA A 58 -3.38 -1.82 3.70
CA ALA A 58 -3.53 -2.08 5.13
C ALA A 58 -2.41 -1.49 6.00
N GLU A 59 -1.16 -1.59 5.56
CA GLU A 59 0.01 -1.35 6.40
C GLU A 59 0.46 0.11 6.40
N ALA A 60 -0.14 0.94 7.26
CA ALA A 60 0.09 2.38 7.27
C ALA A 60 1.56 2.78 7.49
N GLY A 61 2.40 1.93 8.10
CA GLY A 61 3.83 2.20 8.27
C GLY A 61 4.60 2.34 6.96
N PHE A 62 4.30 1.51 5.94
CA PHE A 62 4.91 1.66 4.62
C PHE A 62 4.39 2.88 3.86
N LEU A 63 3.09 3.20 3.97
CA LEU A 63 2.54 4.44 3.42
C LEU A 63 3.21 5.66 4.05
N HIS A 64 3.41 5.66 5.37
CA HIS A 64 4.10 6.73 6.07
C HIS A 64 5.52 6.88 5.57
N ARG A 65 6.26 5.77 5.43
CA ARG A 65 7.62 5.80 4.89
C ARG A 65 7.65 6.36 3.47
N TRP A 66 6.73 5.91 2.61
CA TRP A 66 6.58 6.42 1.26
C TRP A 66 6.31 7.93 1.24
N LEU A 67 5.42 8.42 2.10
CA LEU A 67 5.16 9.85 2.25
C LEU A 67 6.44 10.62 2.65
N LEU A 68 7.30 10.09 3.51
CA LEU A 68 8.52 10.81 3.89
C LEU A 68 9.51 10.94 2.72
N ASP A 69 9.60 9.92 1.86
CA ASP A 69 10.60 9.86 0.79
C ASP A 69 10.20 10.60 -0.50
N HIS A 70 8.91 10.97 -0.67
CA HIS A 70 8.39 11.54 -1.91
C HIS A 70 8.10 13.05 -1.83
N ASN A 71 8.07 13.71 -2.99
CA ASN A 71 7.86 15.16 -3.08
C ASN A 71 6.39 15.58 -2.90
N ASN A 72 6.12 16.88 -2.81
CA ASN A 72 4.76 17.40 -2.57
C ASN A 72 3.76 17.04 -3.67
N GLU A 73 4.18 17.02 -4.94
CA GLU A 73 3.29 16.65 -6.05
C GLU A 73 2.84 15.19 -5.94
N GLN A 74 3.75 14.29 -5.60
CA GLN A 74 3.46 12.86 -5.40
C GLN A 74 2.57 12.63 -4.17
N LYS A 75 2.82 13.36 -3.09
CA LYS A 75 1.96 13.36 -1.90
C LYS A 75 0.54 13.81 -2.22
N GLU A 76 0.39 14.88 -2.99
CA GLU A 76 -0.91 15.39 -3.40
C GLU A 76 -1.70 14.39 -4.25
N LYS A 77 -1.03 13.64 -5.13
CA LYS A 77 -1.66 12.54 -5.89
C LYS A 77 -2.20 11.46 -4.97
N LEU A 78 -1.38 10.99 -4.02
CA LEU A 78 -1.82 9.97 -3.05
C LEU A 78 -2.98 10.49 -2.18
N LEU A 79 -2.90 11.72 -1.68
CA LEU A 79 -3.96 12.35 -0.89
C LEU A 79 -5.25 12.54 -1.71
N HIS A 80 -5.15 12.84 -3.01
CA HIS A 80 -6.30 12.88 -3.90
C HIS A 80 -6.97 11.50 -4.03
N LEU A 81 -6.17 10.44 -4.19
CA LEU A 81 -6.67 9.07 -4.30
C LEU A 81 -7.40 8.59 -3.04
N ILE A 82 -6.91 9.01 -1.87
CA ILE A 82 -7.48 8.63 -0.57
C ILE A 82 -8.69 9.51 -0.20
N VAL A 83 -8.52 10.83 -0.19
CA VAL A 83 -9.48 11.77 0.42
C VAL A 83 -10.55 12.23 -0.56
N LYS A 84 -10.17 12.53 -1.82
CA LYS A 84 -11.08 13.15 -2.78
C LYS A 84 -11.84 12.14 -3.63
N SER A 85 -11.11 11.20 -4.23
CA SER A 85 -11.71 10.24 -5.16
C SER A 85 -12.19 8.95 -4.48
N GLY A 86 -11.64 8.60 -3.32
CA GLY A 86 -11.90 7.33 -2.63
C GLY A 86 -11.49 6.11 -3.46
N GLN A 87 -10.55 6.28 -4.40
CA GLN A 87 -10.04 5.18 -5.21
C GLN A 87 -9.08 4.28 -4.41
N MET A 88 -8.38 4.86 -3.44
CA MET A 88 -7.56 4.10 -2.49
C MET A 88 -8.19 4.16 -1.11
N GLU A 89 -8.49 3.00 -0.53
CA GLU A 89 -9.09 2.87 0.80
C GLU A 89 -8.06 2.26 1.77
N ILE A 90 -7.81 2.95 2.90
CA ILE A 90 -6.96 2.41 3.96
C ILE A 90 -7.82 1.53 4.86
N ILE A 91 -7.48 0.24 4.97
CA ILE A 91 -8.23 -0.75 5.74
C ILE A 91 -7.43 -1.17 6.98
N GLY A 92 -8.10 -1.42 8.11
CA GLY A 92 -7.44 -1.69 9.40
C GLY A 92 -6.80 -0.44 10.02
N GLY A 93 -6.01 0.32 9.26
CA GLY A 93 -5.48 1.64 9.64
C GLY A 93 -4.41 1.62 10.75
N GLY A 94 -4.01 0.43 11.21
CA GLY A 94 -2.90 0.24 12.14
C GLY A 94 -1.55 0.49 11.48
N TRP A 95 -0.51 0.70 12.31
CA TRP A 95 0.87 0.79 11.81
C TRP A 95 1.24 -0.48 11.04
N THR A 96 0.97 -1.64 11.64
CA THR A 96 0.99 -3.00 11.07
C THR A 96 -0.41 -3.60 11.14
N GLN A 97 -0.63 -4.75 10.49
CA GLN A 97 -1.66 -5.70 10.94
C GLN A 97 -1.10 -6.49 12.15
N PRO A 98 -1.72 -6.42 13.34
CA PRO A 98 -1.26 -7.19 14.50
C PRO A 98 -1.66 -8.66 14.38
N ASP A 99 -0.90 -9.55 15.00
CA ASP A 99 -1.32 -10.92 15.24
C ASP A 99 -2.43 -10.94 16.32
N GLU A 100 -3.42 -11.83 16.18
CA GLU A 100 -4.63 -11.87 17.03
C GLU A 100 -4.67 -13.10 17.95
N VAL A 101 -3.53 -13.77 18.19
CA VAL A 101 -3.50 -14.95 19.06
C VAL A 101 -3.98 -14.60 20.48
N GLU A 102 -5.12 -15.17 20.86
CA GLU A 102 -5.59 -15.26 22.25
C GLU A 102 -5.01 -16.55 22.89
N GLU A 103 -4.52 -16.46 24.14
CA GLU A 103 -4.15 -17.63 24.97
C GLU A 103 -5.36 -18.39 25.50
#